data_AF-A0AA39GY97-F1
#
_entry.id   AF-A0AA39GY97-F1
#
_cell.length_a   1.000
_cell.length_b   1.000
_cell.length_c   1.000
_cell.angle_alpha   90.00
_cell.angle_beta   90.00
_cell.angle_gamma   90.00
#
_symmetry.space_group_name_H-M   'P 1'
#
loop_
_entity.id
_entity.type
_entity.pdbx_description
1 polymer ?
#
loop_
_entity_poly.entity_id
_entity_poly.type
_entity_poly.pdbx_seq_one_letter_code
_entity_poly.pdbx_strand_id
1 'polypeptide(L)'
;MLFTKLFRPLLEHWRKDGITCALYLDDGLIFAPTYELCKRFVTRVRDDLAKAGVIVSEDKCRWDPVQRLNWLGYDIDLEDFGVRIAAKRVDRIVAKIDHSLSASPSKRERMQLAGSLASIGYVFGPAAQLKARIIHAELNSMMALPQSARQVLSVGERGDLIWWKRNIRHRNWRPLHKILNARRIATDASATGAGVVIWNRDGSTSRTAINFTPHERAESSTSREVLAVEFGLRVFSSELAGSQVIVEIDNVGAVSIIQKGSPKPGLQSAASAIFELAETIGAEIVPVWVPRDQNMLADEASRLIDRDDWGISPDFFQICCQRWGTPSIDVFANNIGSEGVNAFASSWATEFVWAVPPPNLIPLTVAHLLSCKGRAILGVPWWPSHMFFPSLWVGLSWAWFVKDFICVEKGSVLFTPSTYEQSVFNESVTSFDFYFLLIDPAL
;
A
#
# COMPACT_ATOMS: atom_id res chain seq x y z
N MET A 1 0.20 40.13 -2.80
CA MET A 1 1.15 39.64 -3.83
C MET A 1 2.12 40.70 -4.35
N LEU A 2 2.34 41.82 -3.63
CA LEU A 2 3.29 42.87 -4.01
C LEU A 2 4.74 42.52 -3.64
N PHE A 3 4.96 42.03 -2.41
CA PHE A 3 6.27 41.62 -1.90
C PHE A 3 7.00 40.66 -2.86
N THR A 4 6.36 39.56 -3.23
CA THR A 4 6.95 38.56 -4.14
C THR A 4 7.36 39.16 -5.49
N LYS A 5 6.60 40.15 -6.01
CA LYS A 5 6.95 40.83 -7.27
C LYS A 5 8.14 41.78 -7.10
N LEU A 6 8.21 42.50 -5.97
CA LEU A 6 9.30 43.42 -5.65
C LEU A 6 10.64 42.70 -5.45
N PHE A 7 10.63 41.53 -4.79
CA PHE A 7 11.85 40.76 -4.52
C PHE A 7 12.24 39.81 -5.66
N ARG A 8 11.41 39.66 -6.69
CA ARG A 8 11.69 38.78 -7.84
C ARG A 8 12.98 39.16 -8.59
N PRO A 9 13.27 40.44 -8.90
CA PRO A 9 14.51 40.82 -9.55
C PRO A 9 15.75 40.50 -8.71
N LEU A 10 15.68 40.65 -7.38
CA LEU A 10 16.77 40.28 -6.47
C LEU A 10 17.01 38.77 -6.47
N LEU A 11 15.94 37.97 -6.37
CA LEU A 11 16.03 36.51 -6.49
C LEU A 11 16.64 36.08 -7.84
N GLU A 12 16.24 36.72 -8.93
CA GLU A 12 16.79 36.43 -10.25
C GLU A 12 18.29 36.77 -10.31
N HIS A 13 18.69 37.92 -9.78
CA HIS A 13 20.09 38.32 -9.69
C HIS A 13 20.93 37.30 -8.89
N TRP A 14 20.51 36.98 -7.67
CA TRP A 14 21.21 36.03 -6.81
C TRP A 14 21.32 34.64 -7.44
N ARG A 15 20.24 34.15 -8.06
CA ARG A 15 20.25 32.83 -8.70
C ARG A 15 21.12 32.79 -9.96
N LYS A 16 21.19 33.88 -10.74
CA LYS A 16 22.14 34.00 -11.87
C LYS A 16 23.59 33.95 -11.40
N ASP A 17 23.86 34.50 -10.23
CA ASP A 17 25.19 34.48 -9.61
C ASP A 17 25.50 33.15 -8.88
N GLY A 18 24.62 32.14 -9.01
CA GLY A 18 24.79 30.82 -8.39
C GLY A 18 24.46 30.75 -6.91
N ILE A 19 23.83 31.78 -6.34
CA ILE A 19 23.41 31.81 -4.94
C ILE A 19 22.12 31.04 -4.76
N THR A 20 22.20 29.95 -4.00
CA THR A 20 21.06 29.12 -3.64
C THR A 20 20.25 29.75 -2.49
N CYS A 21 19.07 30.24 -2.83
CA CYS A 21 18.17 30.91 -1.89
C CYS A 21 16.68 30.70 -2.22
N ALA A 22 15.85 30.80 -1.18
CA ALA A 22 14.39 30.81 -1.22
C ALA A 22 13.84 32.02 -0.47
N LEU A 23 12.73 32.57 -0.96
CA LEU A 23 11.96 33.61 -0.28
C LEU A 23 10.49 33.18 -0.30
N TYR A 24 9.83 33.29 0.84
CA TYR A 24 8.41 33.03 0.99
C TYR A 24 7.79 34.10 1.87
N LEU A 25 6.95 34.94 1.27
CA LEU A 25 6.37 36.11 1.94
C LEU A 25 7.48 36.90 2.66
N ASP A 26 7.40 37.06 3.97
CA ASP A 26 8.32 37.81 4.81
C ASP A 26 9.60 37.03 5.21
N ASP A 27 9.68 35.72 4.96
CA ASP A 27 10.81 34.88 5.34
C ASP A 27 11.73 34.53 4.16
N GLY A 28 13.04 34.42 4.44
CA GLY A 28 14.05 34.00 3.49
C GLY A 28 14.97 32.90 4.02
N LEU A 29 15.50 32.10 3.10
CA LEU A 29 16.45 31.02 3.39
C LEU A 29 17.58 31.05 2.38
N ILE A 30 18.83 31.00 2.87
CA ILE A 30 20.04 30.85 2.07
C ILE A 30 20.68 29.54 2.50
N PHE A 31 21.14 28.74 1.54
CA PHE A 31 21.72 27.43 1.82
C PHE A 31 22.89 27.18 0.87
N ALA A 32 23.89 26.43 1.31
CA ALA A 32 25.03 26.02 0.49
C ALA A 32 25.64 24.72 1.02
N PRO A 33 26.43 23.98 0.22
CA PRO A 33 27.07 22.73 0.66
C PRO A 33 28.11 22.88 1.78
N THR A 34 28.70 24.07 1.97
CA THR A 34 29.72 24.33 3.00
C THR A 34 29.41 25.60 3.79
N TYR A 35 29.91 25.66 5.03
CA TYR A 35 29.74 26.81 5.92
C TYR A 35 30.32 28.08 5.29
N GLU A 36 31.52 27.99 4.71
CA GLU A 36 32.26 29.10 4.11
C GLU A 36 31.53 29.65 2.89
N LEU A 37 30.99 28.78 2.03
CA LEU A 37 30.23 29.21 0.86
C LEU A 37 28.90 29.86 1.27
N CYS A 38 28.21 29.29 2.26
CA CYS A 38 26.97 29.85 2.78
C CYS A 38 27.22 31.25 3.38
N LYS A 39 28.33 31.42 4.11
CA LYS A 39 28.73 32.72 4.67
C LYS A 39 28.97 33.76 3.59
N ARG A 40 29.64 33.38 2.48
CA ARG A 40 29.83 34.27 1.31
C ARG A 40 28.49 34.66 0.67
N PHE A 41 27.58 33.71 0.52
CA PHE A 41 26.23 33.97 0.00
C PHE A 41 25.45 34.92 0.91
N VAL A 42 25.50 34.71 2.23
CA VAL A 42 24.88 35.60 3.22
C VAL A 42 25.41 37.03 3.10
N THR A 43 26.74 37.22 3.05
CA THR A 43 27.32 38.56 2.89
C THR A 43 26.81 39.24 1.64
N ARG A 44 26.81 38.53 0.50
CA ARG A 44 26.35 39.10 -0.76
C ARG A 44 24.87 39.49 -0.73
N VAL A 45 24.01 38.59 -0.24
CA VAL A 45 22.57 38.83 -0.14
C VAL A 45 22.27 40.01 0.79
N ARG A 46 22.97 40.10 1.94
CA ARG A 46 22.78 41.19 2.90
C ARG A 46 23.19 42.55 2.31
N ASP A 47 24.31 42.60 1.58
CA ASP A 47 24.75 43.82 0.91
C ASP A 47 23.76 44.27 -0.17
N ASP A 48 23.24 43.33 -0.97
CA ASP A 48 22.28 43.64 -2.04
C ASP A 48 20.93 44.08 -1.47
N LEU A 49 20.47 43.48 -0.36
CA LEU A 49 19.28 43.93 0.37
C LEU A 49 19.43 45.37 0.87
N ALA A 50 20.58 45.70 1.47
CA ALA A 50 20.86 47.05 1.94
C ALA A 50 20.88 48.07 0.79
N LYS A 51 21.52 47.73 -0.34
CA LYS A 51 21.55 48.59 -1.55
C LYS A 51 20.16 48.78 -2.16
N ALA A 52 19.30 47.78 -2.07
CA ALA A 52 17.91 47.87 -2.51
C ALA A 52 17.02 48.67 -1.53
N GLY A 53 17.56 49.15 -0.41
CA GLY A 53 16.81 49.88 0.61
C GLY A 53 15.91 48.99 1.47
N VAL A 54 16.15 47.67 1.49
CA VAL A 54 15.40 46.73 2.32
C VAL A 54 15.89 46.79 3.75
N ILE A 55 14.98 47.05 4.69
CA ILE A 55 15.27 47.03 6.12
C ILE A 55 14.98 45.63 6.66
N VAL A 56 16.02 44.96 7.14
CA VAL A 56 15.93 43.63 7.75
C VAL A 56 15.81 43.74 9.28
N SER A 57 15.09 42.80 9.89
CA SER A 57 14.98 42.73 11.35
C SER A 57 16.15 41.92 11.90
N GLU A 58 17.23 42.60 12.30
CA GLU A 58 18.48 41.96 12.74
C GLU A 58 18.27 40.98 13.90
N ASP A 59 17.36 41.28 14.85
CA ASP A 59 17.05 40.39 15.98
C ASP A 59 16.30 39.11 15.59
N LYS A 60 15.62 39.11 14.44
CA LYS A 60 14.88 37.96 13.91
C LYS A 60 15.67 37.19 12.86
N CYS A 61 16.62 37.84 12.21
CA CYS A 61 17.45 37.23 11.19
C CYS A 61 18.58 36.39 11.81
N ARG A 62 18.83 35.23 11.22
CA ARG A 62 19.97 34.37 11.58
C ARG A 62 20.95 34.36 10.41
N TRP A 63 21.97 35.21 10.49
CA TRP A 63 22.95 35.40 9.42
C TRP A 63 24.14 34.44 9.48
N ASP A 64 24.48 33.93 10.66
CA ASP A 64 25.52 32.90 10.75
C ASP A 64 24.96 31.56 10.24
N PRO A 65 25.65 30.86 9.30
CA PRO A 65 25.18 29.59 8.76
C PRO A 65 25.07 28.49 9.83
N VAL A 66 24.01 27.68 9.76
CA VAL A 66 23.70 26.65 10.77
C VAL A 66 23.12 25.40 10.14
N GLN A 67 23.26 24.26 10.83
CA GLN A 67 22.75 22.97 10.35
C GLN A 67 21.31 22.67 10.80
N ARG A 68 20.79 23.42 11.78
CA ARG A 68 19.42 23.29 12.29
C ARG A 68 18.72 24.64 12.39
N LEU A 69 17.55 24.74 11.78
CA LEU A 69 16.77 25.97 11.77
C LEU A 69 15.26 25.71 11.65
N ASN A 70 14.45 26.63 12.16
CA ASN A 70 13.01 26.64 11.95
C ASN A 70 12.68 27.55 10.76
N TRP A 71 11.90 27.04 9.80
CA TRP A 71 11.42 27.82 8.66
C TRP A 71 10.02 27.37 8.26
N LEU A 72 9.09 28.33 8.10
CA LEU A 72 7.68 28.09 7.75
C LEU A 72 6.96 27.06 8.65
N GLY A 73 7.35 27.00 9.94
CA GLY A 73 6.77 26.08 10.91
C GLY A 73 7.27 24.63 10.78
N TYR A 74 8.39 24.43 10.09
CA TYR A 74 9.14 23.19 10.03
C TYR A 74 10.52 23.35 10.65
N ASP A 75 10.99 22.32 11.34
CA ASP A 75 12.37 22.20 11.81
C ASP A 75 13.15 21.44 10.74
N ILE A 76 14.11 22.12 10.10
CA ILE A 76 15.02 21.55 9.12
C ILE A 76 16.27 21.12 9.86
N ASP A 77 16.64 19.85 9.72
CA ASP A 77 17.84 19.26 10.31
C ASP A 77 18.72 18.69 9.21
N LEU A 78 19.85 19.33 8.95
CA LEU A 78 20.80 18.93 7.92
C LEU A 78 21.74 17.82 8.40
N GLU A 79 21.86 17.55 9.71
CA GLU A 79 22.61 16.40 10.23
C GLU A 79 21.89 15.09 9.92
N ASP A 80 20.58 15.05 10.19
CA ASP A 80 19.69 13.93 9.81
C ASP A 80 19.22 14.00 8.35
N PHE A 81 19.56 15.08 7.65
CA PHE A 81 19.12 15.44 6.31
C PHE A 81 17.61 15.25 6.09
N GLY A 82 16.82 15.88 6.96
CA GLY A 82 15.36 15.73 7.00
C GLY A 82 14.62 16.94 7.55
N VAL A 83 13.29 16.87 7.45
CA VAL A 83 12.37 17.92 7.91
C VAL A 83 11.37 17.32 8.88
N ARG A 84 11.09 18.07 9.95
CA ARG A 84 10.07 17.75 10.96
C ARG A 84 9.11 18.92 11.09
N ILE A 85 7.88 18.67 11.51
CA ILE A 85 6.97 19.73 11.94
C ILE A 85 7.48 20.24 13.29
N ALA A 86 7.49 21.56 13.46
CA ALA A 86 7.96 22.17 14.70
C ALA A 86 7.21 21.64 15.94
N ALA A 87 7.93 21.33 17.02
CA ALA A 87 7.35 20.72 18.24
C ALA A 87 6.14 21.49 18.78
N LYS A 88 6.26 22.83 18.89
CA LYS A 88 5.15 23.72 19.31
C LYS A 88 3.90 23.61 18.42
N ARG A 89 4.08 23.29 17.15
CA ARG A 89 2.96 23.09 16.21
C ARG A 89 2.35 21.71 16.38
N VAL A 90 3.16 20.67 16.57
CA VAL A 90 2.68 19.32 16.92
C VAL A 90 1.87 19.35 18.22
N ASP A 91 2.37 20.01 19.27
CA ASP A 91 1.68 20.11 20.56
C ASP A 91 0.31 20.78 20.44
N ARG A 92 0.21 21.86 19.65
CA ARG A 92 -1.07 22.52 19.36
C ARG A 92 -2.05 21.63 18.61
N ILE A 93 -1.58 20.78 17.70
CA ILE A 93 -2.43 19.83 16.98
C ILE A 93 -2.92 18.74 17.93
N VAL A 94 -2.02 18.16 18.73
CA VAL A 94 -2.35 17.15 19.73
C VAL A 94 -3.37 17.68 20.74
N ALA A 95 -3.22 18.91 21.23
CA ALA A 95 -4.18 19.52 22.13
C ALA A 95 -5.60 19.64 21.51
N LYS A 96 -5.70 19.99 20.22
CA LYS A 96 -6.98 20.02 19.50
C LYS A 96 -7.59 18.62 19.34
N ILE A 97 -6.76 17.62 19.07
CA ILE A 97 -7.18 16.22 18.97
C ILE A 97 -7.70 15.74 20.32
N ASP A 98 -6.97 15.96 21.41
CA ASP A 98 -7.37 15.57 22.76
C ASP A 98 -8.67 16.25 23.20
N HIS A 99 -8.83 17.53 22.88
CA HIS A 99 -10.07 18.24 23.12
C HIS A 99 -11.25 17.61 22.35
N SER A 100 -11.06 17.30 21.07
CA SER A 100 -12.09 16.70 20.22
C SER A 100 -12.45 15.26 20.63
N LEU A 101 -11.49 14.50 21.18
CA LEU A 101 -11.72 13.16 21.69
C LEU A 101 -12.44 13.12 23.05
N SER A 102 -12.21 14.15 23.88
CA SER A 102 -12.80 14.26 25.23
C SER A 102 -14.17 14.92 25.22
N ALA A 103 -14.46 15.79 24.26
CA ALA A 103 -15.74 16.46 24.12
C ALA A 103 -16.17 16.50 22.64
N SER A 104 -17.47 16.43 22.38
CA SER A 104 -18.02 16.58 21.02
C SER A 104 -17.59 17.92 20.42
N PRO A 105 -16.76 17.93 19.35
CA PRO A 105 -16.24 19.16 18.80
C PRO A 105 -17.36 19.93 18.06
N SER A 106 -17.21 21.24 18.06
CA SER A 106 -17.99 22.14 17.23
C SER A 106 -17.56 22.06 15.77
N LYS A 107 -18.42 22.54 14.87
CA LYS A 107 -18.07 22.74 13.45
C LYS A 107 -16.79 23.56 13.30
N ARG A 108 -16.62 24.63 14.11
CA ARG A 108 -15.41 25.46 14.09
C ARG A 108 -14.17 24.68 14.50
N GLU A 109 -14.25 23.87 15.55
CA GLU A 109 -13.13 23.04 16.01
C GLU A 109 -12.73 22.00 14.95
N ARG A 110 -13.71 21.35 14.31
CA ARG A 110 -13.47 20.46 13.16
C ARG A 110 -12.79 21.17 12.00
N MET A 111 -13.25 22.37 11.62
CA MET A 111 -12.60 23.19 10.57
C MET A 111 -11.15 23.52 10.92
N GLN A 112 -10.90 23.94 12.18
CA GLN A 112 -9.55 24.24 12.65
C GLN A 112 -8.64 23.01 12.66
N LEU A 113 -9.17 21.84 13.01
CA LEU A 113 -8.43 20.59 13.01
C LEU A 113 -8.11 20.14 11.59
N ALA A 114 -9.09 20.13 10.68
CA ALA A 114 -8.91 19.82 9.26
C ALA A 114 -7.83 20.72 8.63
N GLY A 115 -7.90 22.04 8.86
CA GLY A 115 -6.88 22.97 8.37
C GLY A 115 -5.49 22.70 8.97
N SER A 116 -5.43 22.30 10.24
CA SER A 116 -4.16 21.96 10.88
C SER A 116 -3.54 20.68 10.29
N LEU A 117 -4.35 19.65 10.03
CA LEU A 117 -3.90 18.41 9.40
C LEU A 117 -3.49 18.60 7.94
N ALA A 118 -4.25 19.38 7.17
CA ALA A 118 -3.88 19.73 5.80
C ALA A 118 -2.52 20.46 5.73
N SER A 119 -2.26 21.32 6.71
CA SER A 119 -1.06 22.15 6.74
C SER A 119 0.24 21.37 7.00
N ILE A 120 0.16 20.11 7.44
CA ILE A 120 1.31 19.24 7.72
C ILE A 120 1.54 18.19 6.62
N GLY A 121 0.85 18.32 5.48
CA GLY A 121 0.93 17.38 4.36
C GLY A 121 2.32 17.24 3.73
N TYR A 122 3.21 18.21 3.91
CA TYR A 122 4.60 18.05 3.45
C TYR A 122 5.28 16.88 4.17
N VAL A 123 5.15 16.76 5.49
CA VAL A 123 5.80 15.67 6.26
C VAL A 123 4.99 14.38 6.17
N PHE A 124 3.66 14.45 6.24
CA PHE A 124 2.80 13.27 6.31
C PHE A 124 2.33 12.72 4.95
N GLY A 125 2.62 13.42 3.86
CA GLY A 125 2.28 12.96 2.50
C GLY A 125 0.78 12.64 2.33
N PRO A 126 0.43 11.55 1.62
CA PRO A 126 -0.96 11.13 1.40
C PRO A 126 -1.78 10.95 2.69
N ALA A 127 -1.14 10.57 3.80
CA ALA A 127 -1.83 10.36 5.08
C ALA A 127 -2.60 11.60 5.53
N ALA A 128 -2.05 12.80 5.30
CA ALA A 128 -2.66 14.07 5.68
C ALA A 128 -4.01 14.30 4.99
N GLN A 129 -4.17 13.83 3.74
CA GLN A 129 -5.40 13.96 2.98
C GLN A 129 -6.36 12.80 3.23
N LEU A 130 -5.84 11.56 3.22
CA LEU A 130 -6.63 10.34 3.43
C LEU A 130 -7.34 10.36 4.80
N LYS A 131 -6.59 10.62 5.87
CA LYS A 131 -7.10 10.68 7.26
C LYS A 131 -7.89 11.97 7.57
N ALA A 132 -8.06 12.86 6.59
CA ALA A 132 -8.90 14.06 6.71
C ALA A 132 -10.26 13.88 6.02
N ARG A 133 -10.44 12.83 5.20
CA ARG A 133 -11.67 12.63 4.41
C ARG A 133 -12.91 12.50 5.26
N ILE A 134 -12.83 11.77 6.38
CA ILE A 134 -13.97 11.59 7.27
C ILE A 134 -14.34 12.93 7.92
N ILE A 135 -13.36 13.68 8.44
CA ILE A 135 -13.61 15.02 8.99
C ILE A 135 -14.25 15.94 7.94
N HIS A 136 -13.82 15.88 6.68
CA HIS A 136 -14.44 16.66 5.60
C HIS A 136 -15.88 16.23 5.30
N ALA A 137 -16.19 14.93 5.36
CA ALA A 137 -17.55 14.43 5.20
C ALA A 137 -18.47 14.92 6.34
N GLU A 138 -17.98 14.87 7.59
CA GLU A 138 -18.71 15.42 8.75
C GLU A 138 -18.90 16.94 8.62
N LEU A 139 -17.88 17.68 8.20
CA LEU A 139 -18.02 19.12 7.96
C LEU A 139 -19.06 19.44 6.88
N ASN A 140 -19.17 18.60 5.86
CA ASN A 140 -20.17 18.75 4.81
C ASN A 140 -21.58 18.46 5.33
N SER A 141 -21.77 17.45 6.18
CA SER A 141 -23.06 17.19 6.85
C SER A 141 -23.48 18.35 7.76
N MET A 142 -22.50 19.08 8.32
CA MET A 142 -22.72 20.28 9.13
C MET A 142 -22.80 21.59 8.31
N MET A 143 -22.86 21.55 6.98
CA MET A 143 -22.71 22.76 6.14
C MET A 143 -23.73 23.87 6.48
N ALA A 144 -25.00 23.52 6.70
CA ALA A 144 -26.07 24.46 7.05
C ALA A 144 -26.06 24.91 8.52
N LEU A 145 -25.25 24.28 9.38
CA LEU A 145 -25.21 24.57 10.81
C LEU A 145 -24.29 25.75 11.15
N PRO A 146 -24.56 26.49 12.25
CA PRO A 146 -23.66 27.55 12.73
C PRO A 146 -22.31 26.98 13.17
N GLN A 147 -21.28 27.82 13.19
CA GLN A 147 -19.92 27.41 13.58
C GLN A 147 -19.83 26.86 15.02
N SER A 148 -20.74 27.27 15.91
CA SER A 148 -20.83 26.81 17.30
C SER A 148 -21.53 25.45 17.45
N ALA A 149 -22.22 24.95 16.42
CA ALA A 149 -22.94 23.67 16.49
C ALA A 149 -21.97 22.53 16.80
N ARG A 150 -22.34 21.67 17.75
CA ARG A 150 -21.56 20.51 18.19
C ARG A 150 -22.22 19.22 17.73
N GLN A 151 -21.39 18.25 17.35
CA GLN A 151 -21.84 16.90 16.99
C GLN A 151 -20.83 15.89 17.52
N VAL A 152 -21.34 14.73 17.95
CA VAL A 152 -20.52 13.60 18.41
C VAL A 152 -19.63 13.14 17.25
N LEU A 153 -18.41 12.68 17.57
CA LEU A 153 -17.54 12.07 16.58
C LEU A 153 -18.15 10.77 16.05
N SER A 154 -18.19 10.58 14.74
CA SER A 154 -18.47 9.26 14.18
C SER A 154 -17.36 8.26 14.54
N VAL A 155 -17.65 6.96 14.41
CA VAL A 155 -16.67 5.89 14.70
C VAL A 155 -15.40 6.08 13.85
N GLY A 156 -15.58 6.41 12.57
CA GLY A 156 -14.48 6.68 11.65
C GLY A 156 -13.69 7.93 12.02
N GLU A 157 -14.37 9.04 12.33
CA GLU A 157 -13.70 10.30 12.73
C GLU A 157 -12.86 10.07 13.99
N ARG A 158 -13.42 9.40 14.99
CA ARG A 158 -12.69 9.02 16.22
C ARG A 158 -11.49 8.12 15.91
N GLY A 159 -11.63 7.15 15.00
CA GLY A 159 -10.56 6.26 14.56
C GLY A 159 -9.37 7.04 13.96
N ASP A 160 -9.65 7.98 13.05
CA ASP A 160 -8.64 8.83 12.45
C ASP A 160 -7.94 9.73 13.48
N LEU A 161 -8.69 10.30 14.43
CA LEU A 161 -8.12 11.13 15.49
C LEU A 161 -7.22 10.34 16.45
N ILE A 162 -7.60 9.10 16.79
CA ILE A 162 -6.75 8.21 17.59
C ILE A 162 -5.48 7.85 16.83
N TRP A 163 -5.60 7.56 15.52
CA TRP A 163 -4.45 7.32 14.66
C TRP A 163 -3.52 8.53 14.64
N TRP A 164 -4.04 9.76 14.51
CA TRP A 164 -3.22 10.96 14.55
C TRP A 164 -2.53 11.14 15.91
N LYS A 165 -3.25 10.96 17.01
CA LYS A 165 -2.67 11.05 18.36
C LYS A 165 -1.51 10.06 18.55
N ARG A 166 -1.66 8.82 18.06
CA ARG A 166 -0.63 7.79 18.14
C ARG A 166 0.57 8.09 17.24
N ASN A 167 0.34 8.59 16.02
CA ASN A 167 1.38 8.62 15.00
C ASN A 167 2.05 10.00 14.82
N ILE A 168 1.38 11.10 15.16
CA ILE A 168 1.85 12.44 14.78
C ILE A 168 3.24 12.79 15.32
N ARG A 169 3.64 12.25 16.48
CA ARG A 169 4.98 12.45 17.04
C ARG A 169 6.01 11.48 16.46
N HIS A 170 5.67 10.19 16.44
CA HIS A 170 6.59 9.13 16.01
C HIS A 170 6.91 9.16 14.51
N ARG A 171 5.97 9.64 13.69
CA ARG A 171 6.13 9.77 12.23
C ARG A 171 6.44 11.21 11.80
N ASN A 172 6.82 12.09 12.73
CA ASN A 172 7.15 13.48 12.43
C ASN A 172 8.54 13.62 11.79
N TRP A 173 8.75 13.02 10.63
CA TRP A 173 10.02 13.09 9.91
C TRP A 173 9.81 12.81 8.43
N ARG A 174 10.45 13.60 7.58
CA ARG A 174 10.54 13.37 6.15
C ARG A 174 11.98 13.59 5.67
N PRO A 175 12.62 12.63 4.99
CA PRO A 175 13.95 12.80 4.46
C PRO A 175 13.97 13.85 3.33
N LEU A 176 15.08 14.58 3.21
CA LEU A 176 15.35 15.50 2.10
C LEU A 176 16.10 14.83 0.93
N HIS A 177 16.65 13.63 1.13
CA HIS A 177 17.32 12.89 0.06
C HIS A 177 16.31 12.21 -0.86
N LYS A 178 16.71 11.97 -2.13
CA LYS A 178 15.96 11.10 -3.04
C LYS A 178 16.05 9.67 -2.53
N ILE A 179 14.91 8.99 -2.42
CA ILE A 179 14.87 7.55 -2.17
C ILE A 179 15.52 6.85 -3.37
N LEU A 180 16.70 6.24 -3.15
CA LEU A 180 17.49 5.60 -4.21
C LEU A 180 16.89 4.25 -4.67
N ASN A 181 15.99 3.68 -3.87
CA ASN A 181 15.33 2.41 -4.15
C ASN A 181 13.92 2.65 -4.71
N ALA A 182 13.84 3.02 -5.98
CA ALA A 182 12.56 3.10 -6.69
C ALA A 182 12.21 1.73 -7.30
N ARG A 183 10.96 1.29 -7.13
CA ARG A 183 10.36 0.13 -7.81
C ARG A 183 9.24 0.64 -8.71
N ARG A 184 9.04 -0.02 -9.84
CA ARG A 184 8.01 0.34 -10.81
C ARG A 184 7.04 -0.82 -10.95
N ILE A 185 5.75 -0.53 -10.81
CA ILE A 185 4.66 -1.42 -11.18
C ILE A 185 3.68 -0.70 -12.09
N ALA A 186 2.98 -1.46 -12.91
CA ALA A 186 1.88 -0.98 -13.75
C ALA A 186 0.67 -1.86 -13.48
N THR A 187 -0.50 -1.25 -13.36
CA THR A 187 -1.75 -1.95 -13.07
C THR A 187 -2.82 -1.57 -14.08
N ASP A 188 -3.74 -2.49 -14.32
CA ASP A 188 -4.90 -2.27 -15.17
C ASP A 188 -6.05 -3.14 -14.67
N ALA A 189 -7.29 -2.67 -14.85
CA ALA A 189 -8.47 -3.43 -14.54
C ALA A 189 -9.38 -3.63 -15.77
N SER A 190 -9.67 -4.90 -16.07
CA SER A 190 -10.64 -5.28 -17.08
C SER A 190 -12.07 -5.33 -16.51
N ALA A 191 -13.01 -5.85 -17.30
CA ALA A 191 -14.37 -6.11 -16.82
C ALA A 191 -14.46 -7.26 -15.82
N THR A 192 -13.49 -8.18 -15.87
CA THR A 192 -13.55 -9.49 -15.22
C THR A 192 -12.41 -9.74 -14.25
N GLY A 193 -11.35 -8.92 -14.26
CA GLY A 193 -10.20 -9.08 -13.39
C GLY A 193 -9.25 -7.88 -13.40
N ALA A 194 -8.18 -7.98 -12.63
CA ALA A 194 -7.09 -7.01 -12.55
C ALA A 194 -5.77 -7.68 -12.91
N GLY A 195 -4.86 -6.90 -13.49
CA GLY A 195 -3.50 -7.33 -13.81
C GLY A 195 -2.49 -6.37 -13.20
N VAL A 196 -1.35 -6.91 -12.81
CA VAL A 196 -0.19 -6.12 -12.41
C VAL A 196 1.07 -6.64 -13.08
N VAL A 197 1.95 -5.71 -13.44
CA VAL A 197 3.28 -5.98 -13.97
C VAL A 197 4.30 -5.28 -13.08
N ILE A 198 5.37 -5.97 -12.70
CA ILE A 198 6.51 -5.42 -11.98
C ILE A 198 7.77 -5.52 -12.84
N TRP A 199 8.59 -4.47 -12.82
CA TRP A 199 9.93 -4.49 -13.43
C TRP A 199 10.97 -4.97 -12.40
N ASN A 200 11.60 -6.10 -12.69
CA ASN A 200 12.63 -6.71 -11.87
C ASN A 200 13.96 -5.95 -12.01
N ARG A 201 14.86 -6.14 -11.05
CA ARG A 201 16.14 -5.42 -11.01
C ARG A 201 17.09 -5.81 -12.14
N ASP A 202 16.91 -7.01 -12.70
CA ASP A 202 17.65 -7.52 -13.86
C ASP A 202 17.11 -7.00 -15.21
N GLY A 203 16.06 -6.18 -15.18
CA GLY A 203 15.40 -5.63 -16.37
C GLY A 203 14.29 -6.53 -16.95
N SER A 204 14.07 -7.72 -16.39
CA SER A 204 12.92 -8.56 -16.76
C SER A 204 11.62 -8.04 -16.16
N THR A 205 10.48 -8.59 -16.60
CA THR A 205 9.17 -8.28 -16.04
C THR A 205 8.49 -9.53 -15.52
N SER A 206 7.90 -9.44 -14.33
CA SER A 206 6.95 -10.44 -13.82
C SER A 206 5.54 -9.86 -13.89
N ARG A 207 4.54 -10.70 -14.11
CA ARG A 207 3.14 -10.29 -14.18
C ARG A 207 2.25 -11.33 -13.54
N THR A 208 1.19 -10.86 -12.90
CA THR A 208 0.15 -11.68 -12.29
C THR A 208 -1.22 -11.06 -12.56
N ALA A 209 -2.27 -11.86 -12.42
CA ALA A 209 -3.64 -11.41 -12.55
C ALA A 209 -4.52 -12.04 -11.46
N ILE A 210 -5.64 -11.38 -11.18
CA ILE A 210 -6.69 -11.90 -10.31
C ILE A 210 -8.03 -11.65 -10.97
N ASN A 211 -8.92 -12.61 -10.84
CA ASN A 211 -10.29 -12.41 -11.27
C ASN A 211 -11.07 -11.58 -10.24
N PHE A 212 -12.00 -10.76 -10.72
CA PHE A 212 -12.94 -10.05 -9.88
C PHE A 212 -14.11 -10.94 -9.49
N THR A 213 -14.48 -10.85 -8.21
CA THR A 213 -15.74 -11.37 -7.69
C THR A 213 -16.95 -10.71 -8.37
N PRO A 214 -18.16 -11.31 -8.31
CA PRO A 214 -19.35 -10.69 -8.88
C PRO A 214 -19.62 -9.26 -8.36
N HIS A 215 -19.27 -8.98 -7.11
CA HIS A 215 -19.42 -7.66 -6.52
C HIS A 215 -18.43 -6.65 -7.14
N GLU A 216 -17.16 -7.03 -7.27
CA GLU A 216 -16.12 -6.18 -7.88
C GLU A 216 -16.33 -5.98 -9.38
N ARG A 217 -16.93 -6.95 -10.09
CA ARG A 217 -17.32 -6.77 -11.50
C ARG A 217 -18.39 -5.69 -11.67
N ALA A 218 -19.31 -5.59 -10.72
CA ALA A 218 -20.42 -4.62 -10.72
C ALA A 218 -19.96 -3.20 -10.33
N GLU A 219 -18.75 -3.06 -9.81
CA GLU A 219 -18.17 -1.77 -9.44
C GLU A 219 -17.77 -0.93 -10.66
N SER A 220 -17.57 0.38 -10.43
CA SER A 220 -17.15 1.30 -11.49
C SER A 220 -15.74 0.99 -12.00
N SER A 221 -15.43 1.38 -13.25
CA SER A 221 -14.07 1.22 -13.79
C SER A 221 -13.00 1.81 -12.86
N THR A 222 -13.22 3.03 -12.34
CA THR A 222 -12.32 3.65 -11.37
C THR A 222 -12.19 2.85 -10.07
N SER A 223 -13.26 2.21 -9.57
CA SER A 223 -13.16 1.33 -8.39
C SER A 223 -12.28 0.14 -8.67
N ARG A 224 -12.46 -0.51 -9.82
CA ARG A 224 -11.68 -1.69 -10.22
C ARG A 224 -10.21 -1.35 -10.43
N GLU A 225 -9.90 -0.17 -10.95
CA GLU A 225 -8.52 0.33 -11.04
C GLU A 225 -7.85 0.51 -9.67
N VAL A 226 -8.59 1.02 -8.68
CA VAL A 226 -8.07 1.12 -7.31
C VAL A 226 -7.83 -0.28 -6.71
N LEU A 227 -8.72 -1.24 -6.97
CA LEU A 227 -8.53 -2.64 -6.55
C LEU A 227 -7.32 -3.28 -7.24
N ALA A 228 -7.06 -2.99 -8.51
CA ALA A 228 -5.88 -3.47 -9.22
C ALA A 228 -4.57 -2.99 -8.57
N VAL A 229 -4.54 -1.74 -8.10
CA VAL A 229 -3.40 -1.22 -7.32
C VAL A 229 -3.25 -1.94 -5.99
N GLU A 230 -4.35 -2.13 -5.26
CA GLU A 230 -4.33 -2.85 -3.99
C GLU A 230 -3.79 -4.29 -4.18
N PHE A 231 -4.30 -5.01 -5.19
CA PHE A 231 -3.83 -6.34 -5.57
C PHE A 231 -2.33 -6.34 -5.88
N GLY A 232 -1.88 -5.42 -6.74
CA GLY A 232 -0.48 -5.34 -7.15
C GLY A 232 0.48 -5.10 -5.98
N LEU A 233 0.09 -4.25 -5.03
CA LEU A 233 0.87 -3.99 -3.82
C LEU A 233 0.88 -5.20 -2.87
N ARG A 234 -0.22 -5.97 -2.79
CA ARG A 234 -0.30 -7.16 -1.94
C ARG A 234 0.60 -8.27 -2.46
N VAL A 235 0.50 -8.59 -3.75
CA VAL A 235 1.25 -9.70 -4.35
C VAL A 235 2.75 -9.42 -4.31
N PHE A 236 3.18 -8.21 -4.68
CA PHE A 236 4.59 -7.84 -4.70
C PHE A 236 5.08 -7.18 -3.41
N SER A 237 4.38 -7.40 -2.29
CA SER A 237 4.69 -6.76 -1.00
C SER A 237 6.15 -6.94 -0.58
N SER A 238 6.74 -8.11 -0.82
CA SER A 238 8.13 -8.41 -0.47
C SER A 238 9.14 -7.66 -1.35
N GLU A 239 8.86 -7.54 -2.65
CA GLU A 239 9.69 -6.90 -3.66
C GLU A 239 9.61 -5.37 -3.62
N LEU A 240 8.55 -4.85 -3.01
CA LEU A 240 8.26 -3.42 -2.85
C LEU A 240 8.62 -2.88 -1.45
N ALA A 241 8.97 -3.75 -0.50
CA ALA A 241 9.27 -3.37 0.88
C ALA A 241 10.41 -2.33 0.96
N GLY A 242 10.20 -1.29 1.77
CA GLY A 242 11.18 -0.23 2.02
C GLY A 242 11.50 0.64 0.80
N SER A 243 10.68 0.59 -0.25
CA SER A 243 10.96 1.26 -1.53
C SER A 243 9.99 2.40 -1.84
N GLN A 244 10.39 3.29 -2.73
CA GLN A 244 9.45 4.19 -3.37
C GLN A 244 8.82 3.45 -4.56
N VAL A 245 7.50 3.27 -4.56
CA VAL A 245 6.78 2.49 -5.57
C VAL A 245 6.09 3.44 -6.53
N ILE A 246 6.60 3.51 -7.75
CA ILE A 246 5.94 4.19 -8.86
C ILE A 246 4.86 3.24 -9.39
N VAL A 247 3.60 3.64 -9.26
CA VAL A 247 2.45 2.87 -9.73
C VAL A 247 1.88 3.56 -10.97
N GLU A 248 2.06 2.95 -12.13
CA GLU A 248 1.53 3.43 -13.40
C GLU A 248 0.08 2.97 -13.58
N ILE A 249 -0.81 3.93 -13.83
CA ILE A 249 -2.26 3.72 -13.87
C ILE A 249 -2.82 4.54 -15.04
N ASP A 250 -3.67 3.95 -15.87
CA ASP A 250 -4.26 4.65 -17.03
C ASP A 250 -5.50 5.50 -16.68
N ASN A 251 -5.93 5.44 -15.41
CA ASN A 251 -7.11 6.09 -14.88
C ASN A 251 -6.78 7.25 -13.92
N VAL A 252 -7.01 8.48 -14.37
CA VAL A 252 -6.79 9.71 -13.57
C VAL A 252 -7.61 9.72 -12.26
N GLY A 253 -8.82 9.13 -12.30
CA GLY A 253 -9.68 9.00 -11.12
C GLY A 253 -9.03 8.15 -10.03
N ALA A 254 -8.49 6.99 -10.40
CA ALA A 254 -7.79 6.08 -9.50
C ALA A 254 -6.53 6.74 -8.91
N VAL A 255 -5.73 7.40 -9.75
CA VAL A 255 -4.57 8.20 -9.29
C VAL A 255 -4.99 9.21 -8.23
N SER A 256 -6.05 9.99 -8.47
CA SER A 256 -6.53 10.98 -7.51
C SER A 256 -7.02 10.35 -6.20
N ILE A 257 -7.67 9.18 -6.27
CA ILE A 257 -8.18 8.46 -5.09
C ILE A 257 -7.03 7.94 -4.24
N ILE A 258 -5.99 7.37 -4.84
CA ILE A 258 -4.82 6.87 -4.09
C ILE A 258 -4.07 8.03 -3.43
N GLN A 259 -3.93 9.17 -4.12
CA GLN A 259 -3.23 10.33 -3.57
C GLN A 259 -3.99 11.04 -2.45
N LYS A 260 -5.31 11.15 -2.57
CA LYS A 260 -6.10 12.09 -1.75
C LYS A 260 -7.30 11.45 -1.06
N GLY A 261 -7.63 10.20 -1.33
CA GLY A 261 -8.86 9.54 -0.88
C GLY A 261 -10.11 9.90 -1.70
N SER A 262 -11.25 9.36 -1.29
CA SER A 262 -12.54 9.49 -1.97
C SER A 262 -13.65 9.87 -0.99
N PRO A 263 -14.69 10.62 -1.42
CA PRO A 263 -15.90 10.79 -0.63
C PRO A 263 -16.82 9.55 -0.66
N LYS A 264 -16.62 8.62 -1.60
CA LYS A 264 -17.41 7.38 -1.68
C LYS A 264 -16.84 6.37 -0.66
N PRO A 265 -17.65 5.82 0.26
CA PRO A 265 -17.16 4.92 1.31
C PRO A 265 -16.33 3.74 0.80
N GLY A 266 -16.79 3.00 -0.22
CA GLY A 266 -16.06 1.86 -0.77
C GLY A 266 -14.66 2.23 -1.29
N LEU A 267 -14.57 3.30 -2.08
CA LEU A 267 -13.29 3.81 -2.59
C LEU A 267 -12.39 4.37 -1.48
N GLN A 268 -12.97 4.98 -0.44
CA GLN A 268 -12.19 5.47 0.70
C GLN A 268 -11.61 4.31 1.50
N SER A 269 -12.36 3.22 1.68
CA SER A 269 -11.88 2.00 2.31
C SER A 269 -10.72 1.39 1.50
N ALA A 270 -10.87 1.26 0.18
CA ALA A 270 -9.80 0.74 -0.69
C ALA A 270 -8.54 1.62 -0.66
N ALA A 271 -8.69 2.95 -0.74
CA ALA A 271 -7.56 3.88 -0.61
C ALA A 271 -6.88 3.79 0.78
N SER A 272 -7.66 3.54 1.83
CA SER A 272 -7.12 3.34 3.18
C SER A 272 -6.38 2.02 3.31
N ALA A 273 -6.88 0.94 2.68
CA ALA A 273 -6.20 -0.35 2.64
C ALA A 273 -4.85 -0.28 1.90
N ILE A 274 -4.81 0.41 0.75
CA ILE A 274 -3.56 0.69 0.01
C ILE A 274 -2.56 1.42 0.90
N PHE A 275 -3.03 2.46 1.60
CA PHE A 275 -2.20 3.24 2.51
C PHE A 275 -1.66 2.38 3.67
N GLU A 276 -2.50 1.62 4.35
CA GLU A 276 -2.10 0.76 5.47
C GLU A 276 -1.14 -0.35 5.05
N LEU A 277 -1.33 -0.90 3.85
CA LEU A 277 -0.40 -1.85 3.25
C LEU A 277 0.96 -1.21 2.99
N ALA A 278 0.98 -0.03 2.37
CA ALA A 278 2.20 0.72 2.12
C ALA A 278 2.96 1.03 3.43
N GLU A 279 2.23 1.39 4.49
CA GLU A 279 2.82 1.61 5.81
C GLU A 279 3.42 0.32 6.39
N THR A 280 2.73 -0.80 6.24
CA THR A 280 3.17 -2.11 6.75
C THR A 280 4.48 -2.54 6.10
N ILE A 281 4.61 -2.35 4.79
CA ILE A 281 5.82 -2.72 4.05
C ILE A 281 6.88 -1.60 4.03
N GLY A 282 6.63 -0.46 4.67
CA GLY A 282 7.53 0.69 4.67
C GLY A 282 7.75 1.33 3.28
N ALA A 283 6.77 1.21 2.39
CA ALA A 283 6.83 1.76 1.03
C ALA A 283 6.18 3.15 0.93
N GLU A 284 6.71 3.98 0.02
CA GLU A 284 6.07 5.24 -0.39
C GLU A 284 5.42 5.05 -1.76
N ILE A 285 4.08 5.09 -1.82
CA ILE A 285 3.33 4.93 -3.07
C ILE A 285 3.28 6.25 -3.82
N VAL A 286 3.72 6.23 -5.07
CA VAL A 286 3.70 7.36 -6.01
C VAL A 286 2.86 6.95 -7.22
N PRO A 287 1.54 7.20 -7.21
CA PRO A 287 0.69 6.90 -8.35
C PRO A 287 0.92 7.93 -9.46
N VAL A 288 1.15 7.44 -10.68
CA VAL A 288 1.44 8.22 -11.88
C VAL A 288 0.44 7.84 -12.96
N TRP A 289 -0.22 8.85 -13.52
CA TRP A 289 -1.07 8.61 -14.68
C TRP A 289 -0.20 8.39 -15.93
N VAL A 290 -0.49 7.33 -16.67
CA VAL A 290 0.12 7.05 -17.97
C VAL A 290 -0.96 6.93 -19.05
N PRO A 291 -0.68 7.33 -20.31
CA PRO A 291 -1.56 7.05 -21.43
C PRO A 291 -1.78 5.54 -21.61
N ARG A 292 -2.98 5.15 -22.04
CA ARG A 292 -3.35 3.73 -22.18
C ARG A 292 -2.46 2.96 -23.17
N ASP A 293 -2.03 3.61 -24.24
CA ASP A 293 -1.06 3.09 -25.21
C ASP A 293 0.32 2.81 -24.61
N GLN A 294 0.62 3.37 -23.44
CA GLN A 294 1.84 3.11 -22.68
C GLN A 294 1.64 2.07 -21.56
N ASN A 295 0.39 1.67 -21.27
CA ASN A 295 0.03 0.69 -20.23
C ASN A 295 -0.30 -0.71 -20.79
N MET A 296 0.15 -1.01 -22.02
CA MET A 296 -0.25 -2.23 -22.75
C MET A 296 0.06 -3.53 -22.00
N LEU A 297 1.19 -3.61 -21.29
CA LEU A 297 1.56 -4.82 -20.55
C LEU A 297 0.59 -5.12 -19.40
N ALA A 298 0.09 -4.09 -18.73
CA ALA A 298 -0.89 -4.24 -17.67
C ALA A 298 -2.28 -4.56 -18.23
N ASP A 299 -2.70 -3.92 -19.33
CA ASP A 299 -3.95 -4.24 -20.05
C ASP A 299 -3.97 -5.68 -20.61
N GLU A 300 -2.83 -6.19 -21.06
CA GLU A 300 -2.69 -7.62 -21.38
C GLU A 300 -2.81 -8.51 -20.13
N ALA A 301 -2.16 -8.12 -19.03
CA ALA A 301 -2.21 -8.88 -17.78
C ALA A 301 -3.63 -8.91 -17.18
N SER A 302 -4.39 -7.81 -17.23
CA SER A 302 -5.74 -7.71 -16.66
C SER A 302 -6.80 -8.55 -17.39
N ARG A 303 -6.45 -9.02 -18.59
CA ARG A 303 -7.25 -9.94 -19.42
C ARG A 303 -6.85 -11.40 -19.23
N LEU A 304 -5.78 -11.68 -18.48
CA LEU A 304 -5.48 -13.04 -18.06
C LEU A 304 -6.57 -13.49 -17.09
N ILE A 305 -7.20 -14.61 -17.43
CA ILE A 305 -8.19 -15.25 -16.58
C ILE A 305 -7.42 -16.17 -15.64
N ASP A 306 -7.54 -15.93 -14.35
CA ASP A 306 -7.08 -16.88 -13.34
C ASP A 306 -8.02 -18.09 -13.37
N ARG A 307 -7.58 -19.21 -13.92
CA ARG A 307 -8.42 -20.42 -14.04
C ARG A 307 -8.43 -21.24 -12.76
N ASP A 308 -7.58 -20.90 -11.81
CA ASP A 308 -7.25 -21.69 -10.64
C ASP A 308 -7.70 -21.02 -9.33
N ASP A 309 -8.57 -20.01 -9.41
CA ASP A 309 -9.08 -19.22 -8.28
C ASP A 309 -10.18 -19.89 -7.43
N TRP A 310 -10.21 -21.22 -7.40
CA TRP A 310 -11.14 -22.02 -6.59
C TRP A 310 -10.52 -22.36 -5.23
N GLY A 311 -11.34 -22.74 -4.25
CA GLY A 311 -10.87 -23.17 -2.94
C GLY A 311 -11.70 -24.33 -2.36
N ILE A 312 -11.33 -24.76 -1.16
CA ILE A 312 -12.07 -25.79 -0.41
C ILE A 312 -12.99 -25.12 0.61
N SER A 313 -14.18 -25.66 0.81
CA SER A 313 -15.15 -25.13 1.76
C SER A 313 -14.59 -25.16 3.20
N PRO A 314 -14.94 -24.17 4.04
CA PRO A 314 -14.48 -24.12 5.43
C PRO A 314 -14.83 -25.38 6.23
N ASP A 315 -15.96 -26.01 5.93
CA ASP A 315 -16.43 -27.22 6.60
C ASP A 315 -15.47 -28.39 6.36
N PHE A 316 -15.05 -28.61 5.10
CA PHE A 316 -14.09 -29.67 4.78
C PHE A 316 -12.69 -29.39 5.32
N PHE A 317 -12.27 -28.11 5.35
CA PHE A 317 -11.04 -27.72 6.04
C PHE A 317 -11.10 -28.09 7.53
N GLN A 318 -12.21 -27.82 8.21
CA GLN A 318 -12.38 -28.19 9.62
C GLN A 318 -12.37 -29.71 9.84
N ILE A 319 -13.00 -30.48 8.96
CA ILE A 319 -12.96 -31.96 9.01
C ILE A 319 -11.51 -32.46 8.93
N CYS A 320 -10.71 -31.93 8.01
CA CYS A 320 -9.31 -32.30 7.87
C CYS A 320 -8.49 -31.89 9.11
N CYS A 321 -8.72 -30.68 9.63
CA CYS A 321 -8.05 -30.20 10.84
C CYS A 321 -8.34 -31.06 12.06
N GLN A 322 -9.58 -31.52 12.22
CA GLN A 322 -9.97 -32.42 13.32
C GLN A 322 -9.28 -33.78 13.24
N ARG A 323 -9.01 -34.30 12.04
CA ARG A 323 -8.39 -35.61 11.85
C ARG A 323 -6.86 -35.59 11.99
N TRP A 324 -6.20 -34.57 11.44
CA TRP A 324 -4.73 -34.57 11.29
C TRP A 324 -4.02 -33.43 12.04
N GLY A 325 -4.77 -32.54 12.67
CA GLY A 325 -4.29 -31.30 13.29
C GLY A 325 -4.48 -30.09 12.38
N THR A 326 -4.31 -28.90 12.93
CA THR A 326 -4.48 -27.65 12.18
C THR A 326 -3.18 -27.25 11.47
N PRO A 327 -3.19 -27.10 10.14
CA PRO A 327 -2.05 -26.55 9.41
C PRO A 327 -1.74 -25.11 9.84
N SER A 328 -0.46 -24.74 9.89
CA SER A 328 0.00 -23.40 10.26
C SER A 328 -0.12 -22.38 9.13
N ILE A 329 -0.13 -22.85 7.88
CA ILE A 329 -0.14 -22.01 6.69
C ILE A 329 -0.87 -22.71 5.54
N ASP A 330 -1.63 -21.94 4.75
CA ASP A 330 -2.12 -22.33 3.43
C ASP A 330 -1.14 -21.83 2.39
N VAL A 331 -0.43 -22.76 1.73
CA VAL A 331 0.65 -22.42 0.79
C VAL A 331 0.15 -22.09 -0.64
N PHE A 332 -1.15 -22.28 -0.91
CA PHE A 332 -1.78 -21.94 -2.21
C PHE A 332 -2.95 -20.96 -2.09
N ALA A 333 -3.27 -20.43 -0.90
CA ALA A 333 -4.28 -19.39 -0.74
C ALA A 333 -3.92 -18.09 -1.48
N ASN A 334 -4.89 -17.44 -2.13
CA ASN A 334 -4.76 -16.16 -2.86
C ASN A 334 -4.35 -14.94 -2.00
N ASN A 335 -4.01 -15.13 -0.73
CA ASN A 335 -3.53 -14.07 0.14
C ASN A 335 -2.04 -14.28 0.43
N ILE A 336 -1.22 -13.51 -0.31
CA ILE A 336 0.24 -13.33 -0.13
C ILE A 336 1.07 -14.46 -0.77
N GLY A 337 1.64 -14.18 -1.96
CA GLY A 337 2.78 -14.94 -2.50
C GLY A 337 2.47 -16.30 -3.14
N SER A 338 1.29 -16.51 -3.72
CA SER A 338 0.79 -17.82 -4.17
C SER A 338 0.62 -18.00 -5.68
N GLU A 339 1.27 -17.19 -6.52
CA GLU A 339 1.68 -17.75 -7.81
C GLU A 339 2.77 -18.77 -7.50
N GLY A 340 2.58 -20.04 -7.89
CA GLY A 340 3.38 -21.18 -7.43
C GLY A 340 4.91 -20.97 -7.37
N VAL A 341 5.46 -20.03 -8.13
CA VAL A 341 6.87 -19.58 -8.05
C VAL A 341 7.30 -19.19 -6.63
N ASN A 342 6.46 -18.50 -5.83
CA ASN A 342 6.85 -18.05 -4.48
C ASN A 342 6.48 -19.08 -3.38
N ALA A 343 5.42 -19.88 -3.57
CA ALA A 343 5.10 -21.01 -2.68
C ALA A 343 6.29 -21.98 -2.54
N PHE A 344 6.97 -22.31 -3.65
CA PHE A 344 8.14 -23.19 -3.66
C PHE A 344 9.46 -22.51 -3.26
N ALA A 345 9.49 -21.18 -3.11
CA ALA A 345 10.68 -20.46 -2.66
C ALA A 345 10.93 -20.61 -1.14
N SER A 346 9.88 -20.95 -0.38
CA SER A 346 9.96 -21.17 1.07
C SER A 346 10.15 -22.64 1.42
N SER A 347 10.95 -22.93 2.45
CA SER A 347 11.09 -24.30 2.99
C SER A 347 9.88 -24.66 3.84
N TRP A 348 9.34 -25.88 3.67
CA TRP A 348 8.20 -26.40 4.45
C TRP A 348 8.63 -27.44 5.50
N ALA A 349 9.92 -27.56 5.79
CA ALA A 349 10.48 -28.62 6.64
C ALA A 349 9.99 -28.59 8.10
N THR A 350 9.69 -27.40 8.64
CA THR A 350 9.32 -27.20 10.05
C THR A 350 7.83 -26.93 10.25
N GLU A 351 7.06 -26.87 9.17
CA GLU A 351 5.66 -26.45 9.17
C GLU A 351 4.75 -27.63 8.82
N PHE A 352 3.52 -27.60 9.35
CA PHE A 352 2.44 -28.46 8.86
C PHE A 352 1.57 -27.64 7.92
N VAL A 353 1.61 -27.94 6.63
CA VAL A 353 1.03 -27.04 5.61
C VAL A 353 -0.28 -27.55 5.03
N TRP A 354 -1.20 -26.64 4.71
CA TRP A 354 -2.37 -26.90 3.91
C TRP A 354 -2.01 -26.62 2.44
N ALA A 355 -2.14 -27.63 1.58
CA ALA A 355 -1.76 -27.54 0.18
C ALA A 355 -2.89 -28.04 -0.72
N VAL A 356 -3.51 -27.13 -1.46
CA VAL A 356 -4.51 -27.48 -2.50
C VAL A 356 -4.09 -26.80 -3.80
N PRO A 357 -3.05 -27.33 -4.48
CA PRO A 357 -2.52 -26.72 -5.69
C PRO A 357 -3.43 -26.95 -6.91
N PRO A 358 -3.28 -26.12 -7.95
CA PRO A 358 -3.72 -26.45 -9.30
C PRO A 358 -3.23 -27.85 -9.73
N PRO A 359 -4.03 -28.66 -10.46
CA PRO A 359 -3.68 -30.04 -10.77
C PRO A 359 -2.33 -30.23 -11.50
N ASN A 360 -1.91 -29.27 -12.31
CA ASN A 360 -0.62 -29.25 -12.99
C ASN A 360 0.57 -29.00 -12.04
N LEU A 361 0.35 -28.40 -10.87
CA LEU A 361 1.38 -28.14 -9.86
C LEU A 361 1.53 -29.25 -8.82
N ILE A 362 0.57 -30.18 -8.72
CA ILE A 362 0.63 -31.34 -7.79
C ILE A 362 2.00 -32.07 -7.83
N PRO A 363 2.58 -32.41 -9.00
CA PRO A 363 3.88 -33.11 -9.03
C PRO A 363 5.01 -32.30 -8.41
N LEU A 364 5.02 -30.98 -8.66
CA LEU A 364 6.03 -30.08 -8.10
C LEU A 364 5.84 -29.90 -6.59
N THR A 365 4.60 -29.80 -6.12
CA THR A 365 4.24 -29.78 -4.69
C THR A 365 4.72 -31.04 -3.96
N VAL A 366 4.47 -32.22 -4.54
CA VAL A 366 4.95 -33.49 -3.99
C VAL A 366 6.48 -33.53 -3.96
N ALA A 367 7.15 -33.17 -5.06
CA ALA A 367 8.61 -33.14 -5.12
C ALA A 367 9.21 -32.20 -4.07
N HIS A 368 8.62 -31.02 -3.87
CA HIS A 368 9.05 -30.06 -2.87
C HIS A 368 8.89 -30.61 -1.45
N LEU A 369 7.70 -31.16 -1.10
CA LEU A 369 7.43 -31.80 0.19
C LEU A 369 8.45 -32.91 0.50
N LEU A 370 8.76 -33.76 -0.48
CA LEU A 370 9.74 -34.83 -0.32
C LEU A 370 11.15 -34.27 -0.12
N SER A 371 11.53 -33.23 -0.87
CA SER A 371 12.86 -32.62 -0.78
C SER A 371 13.14 -31.96 0.57
N CYS A 372 12.14 -31.27 1.13
CA CYS A 372 12.26 -30.58 2.41
C CYS A 372 11.81 -31.44 3.59
N LYS A 373 11.33 -32.67 3.35
CA LYS A 373 10.69 -33.54 4.36
C LYS A 373 9.53 -32.83 5.09
N GLY A 374 8.75 -32.04 4.35
CA GLY A 374 7.63 -31.28 4.90
C GLY A 374 6.41 -32.17 5.13
N ARG A 375 5.61 -31.81 6.14
CA ARG A 375 4.35 -32.47 6.46
C ARG A 375 3.18 -31.64 5.92
N ALA A 376 2.20 -32.26 5.28
CA ALA A 376 1.10 -31.53 4.66
C ALA A 376 -0.25 -32.26 4.68
N ILE A 377 -1.32 -31.48 4.58
CA ILE A 377 -2.61 -31.95 4.06
C ILE A 377 -2.67 -31.53 2.59
N LEU A 378 -2.61 -32.50 1.69
CA LEU A 378 -2.62 -32.29 0.24
C LEU A 378 -4.00 -32.64 -0.33
N GLY A 379 -4.71 -31.65 -0.87
CA GLY A 379 -5.99 -31.86 -1.58
C GLY A 379 -5.75 -32.12 -3.08
N VAL A 380 -6.32 -33.21 -3.61
CA VAL A 380 -6.19 -33.59 -5.03
C VAL A 380 -7.48 -34.19 -5.60
N PRO A 381 -7.80 -33.93 -6.87
CA PRO A 381 -8.88 -34.62 -7.56
C PRO A 381 -8.49 -36.07 -7.89
N TRP A 382 -9.46 -36.99 -7.91
CA TRP A 382 -9.24 -38.36 -8.37
C TRP A 382 -9.32 -38.45 -9.88
N TRP A 383 -8.21 -38.14 -10.57
CA TRP A 383 -8.12 -38.19 -12.03
C TRP A 383 -7.02 -39.14 -12.52
N PRO A 384 -7.31 -40.46 -12.65
CA PRO A 384 -6.33 -41.46 -13.07
C PRO A 384 -5.68 -41.20 -14.44
N SER A 385 -6.33 -40.46 -15.32
CA SER A 385 -5.82 -40.09 -16.65
C SER A 385 -4.92 -38.85 -16.65
N HIS A 386 -4.86 -38.09 -15.55
CA HIS A 386 -4.09 -36.85 -15.47
C HIS A 386 -2.62 -37.14 -15.14
N MET A 387 -1.71 -36.33 -15.70
CA MET A 387 -0.25 -36.53 -15.58
C MET A 387 0.30 -36.49 -14.14
N PHE A 388 -0.44 -35.93 -13.18
CA PHE A 388 0.00 -35.91 -11.78
C PHE A 388 -0.23 -37.25 -11.09
N PHE A 389 -1.17 -38.07 -11.57
CA PHE A 389 -1.64 -39.24 -10.84
C PHE A 389 -0.50 -40.23 -10.47
N PRO A 390 0.47 -40.52 -11.36
CA PRO A 390 1.61 -41.37 -11.03
C PRO A 390 2.53 -40.84 -9.92
N SER A 391 2.47 -39.54 -9.58
CA SER A 391 3.27 -38.99 -8.49
C SER A 391 2.70 -39.34 -7.11
N LEU A 392 1.45 -39.83 -7.02
CA LEU A 392 0.76 -40.14 -5.77
C LEU A 392 0.29 -41.59 -5.69
N TRP A 393 0.02 -42.24 -6.83
CA TRP A 393 -0.52 -43.59 -6.90
C TRP A 393 0.45 -44.53 -7.61
N VAL A 394 1.01 -45.50 -6.87
CA VAL A 394 2.06 -46.41 -7.34
C VAL A 394 1.70 -47.83 -6.94
N GLY A 395 1.70 -48.77 -7.90
CA GLY A 395 1.50 -50.18 -7.61
C GLY A 395 0.13 -50.55 -7.03
N LEU A 396 -0.94 -49.85 -7.47
CA LEU A 396 -2.32 -50.01 -6.96
C LEU A 396 -2.52 -49.54 -5.51
N SER A 397 -1.62 -48.70 -4.98
CA SER A 397 -1.77 -48.07 -3.67
C SER A 397 -1.29 -46.62 -3.68
N TRP A 398 -1.64 -45.86 -2.66
CA TRP A 398 -0.99 -44.57 -2.39
C TRP A 398 0.52 -44.77 -2.19
N ALA A 399 1.30 -43.77 -2.61
CA ALA A 399 2.75 -43.77 -2.43
C ALA A 399 3.12 -43.81 -0.93
N TRP A 400 4.32 -44.31 -0.61
CA TRP A 400 4.78 -44.60 0.76
C TRP A 400 4.75 -43.40 1.73
N PHE A 401 4.80 -42.17 1.20
CA PHE A 401 4.76 -40.92 1.96
C PHE A 401 3.34 -40.44 2.27
N VAL A 402 2.31 -41.07 1.71
CA VAL A 402 0.90 -40.83 2.05
C VAL A 402 0.54 -41.72 3.24
N LYS A 403 0.20 -41.11 4.39
CA LYS A 403 0.00 -41.84 5.66
C LYS A 403 -1.45 -42.10 6.01
N ASP A 404 -2.35 -41.23 5.56
CA ASP A 404 -3.78 -41.35 5.76
C ASP A 404 -4.51 -40.55 4.67
N PHE A 405 -5.80 -40.79 4.48
CA PHE A 405 -6.61 -40.03 3.53
C PHE A 405 -8.07 -39.88 3.97
N ILE A 406 -8.70 -38.82 3.47
CA ILE A 406 -10.15 -38.61 3.50
C ILE A 406 -10.62 -38.59 2.05
N CYS A 407 -11.59 -39.43 1.73
CA CYS A 407 -12.28 -39.39 0.44
C CYS A 407 -13.54 -38.53 0.56
N VAL A 408 -13.71 -37.61 -0.37
CA VAL A 408 -14.94 -36.84 -0.58
C VAL A 408 -15.54 -37.36 -1.88
N GLU A 409 -16.65 -38.08 -1.78
CA GLU A 409 -17.30 -38.68 -2.94
C GLU A 409 -17.87 -37.61 -3.89
N LYS A 410 -17.88 -37.92 -5.18
CA LYS A 410 -18.58 -37.13 -6.19
C LYS A 410 -20.02 -36.82 -5.74
N GLY A 411 -20.49 -35.61 -6.01
CA GLY A 411 -21.80 -35.12 -5.56
C GLY A 411 -21.76 -34.32 -4.26
N SER A 412 -20.57 -34.10 -3.69
CA SER A 412 -20.39 -33.30 -2.46
C SER A 412 -20.22 -31.81 -2.75
N VAL A 413 -20.71 -30.94 -1.86
CA VAL A 413 -20.48 -29.49 -1.91
C VAL A 413 -19.10 -29.18 -1.31
N LEU A 414 -18.05 -29.38 -2.12
CA LEU A 414 -16.67 -29.30 -1.65
C LEU A 414 -16.02 -27.93 -1.88
N PHE A 415 -16.25 -27.33 -3.05
CA PHE A 415 -15.48 -26.17 -3.49
C PHE A 415 -16.15 -24.85 -3.07
N THR A 416 -15.34 -23.85 -2.73
CA THR A 416 -15.78 -22.47 -2.82
C THR A 416 -15.75 -22.08 -4.31
N PRO A 417 -16.86 -21.56 -4.87
CA PRO A 417 -16.91 -21.27 -6.30
C PRO A 417 -15.79 -20.33 -6.72
N SER A 418 -15.01 -20.79 -7.69
CA SER A 418 -14.09 -19.98 -8.48
C SER A 418 -14.86 -18.84 -9.15
N THR A 419 -14.21 -17.70 -9.32
CA THR A 419 -14.83 -16.59 -10.05
C THR A 419 -14.71 -16.79 -11.57
N TYR A 420 -13.92 -17.76 -12.05
CA TYR A 420 -13.92 -18.21 -13.44
C TYR A 420 -15.09 -19.16 -13.75
N GLU A 421 -16.18 -18.62 -14.33
CA GLU A 421 -17.45 -19.34 -14.56
C GLU A 421 -17.36 -20.72 -15.24
N GLN A 422 -16.34 -20.96 -16.06
CA GLN A 422 -16.14 -22.25 -16.76
C GLN A 422 -15.24 -23.23 -16.01
N SER A 423 -14.82 -22.90 -14.78
CA SER A 423 -14.04 -23.80 -13.94
C SER A 423 -14.84 -25.08 -13.63
N VAL A 424 -14.19 -26.23 -13.75
CA VAL A 424 -14.78 -27.51 -13.30
C VAL A 424 -15.04 -27.53 -11.78
N PHE A 425 -14.43 -26.59 -11.05
CA PHE A 425 -14.61 -26.38 -9.62
C PHE A 425 -15.78 -25.44 -9.29
N ASN A 426 -16.53 -24.95 -10.30
CA ASN A 426 -17.72 -24.11 -10.12
C ASN A 426 -19.05 -24.86 -10.08
N GLU A 427 -19.01 -26.17 -10.30
CA GLU A 427 -20.21 -26.98 -10.12
C GLU A 427 -20.64 -26.93 -8.65
N SER A 428 -21.95 -26.84 -8.40
CA SER A 428 -22.50 -26.79 -7.04
C SER A 428 -22.17 -28.04 -6.21
N VAL A 429 -21.80 -29.14 -6.90
CA VAL A 429 -21.34 -30.39 -6.34
C VAL A 429 -20.17 -30.91 -7.18
N THR A 430 -19.25 -31.67 -6.59
CA THR A 430 -18.10 -32.23 -7.33
C THR A 430 -18.52 -33.28 -8.36
N SER A 431 -18.02 -33.20 -9.59
CA SER A 431 -18.25 -34.24 -10.63
C SER A 431 -17.32 -35.46 -10.50
N PHE A 432 -16.36 -35.40 -9.58
CA PHE A 432 -15.34 -36.43 -9.34
C PHE A 432 -15.08 -36.58 -7.84
N ASP A 433 -14.51 -37.72 -7.47
CA ASP A 433 -14.03 -37.93 -6.10
C ASP A 433 -12.83 -37.02 -5.84
N PHE A 434 -12.73 -36.52 -4.63
CA PHE A 434 -11.63 -35.66 -4.20
C PHE A 434 -11.00 -36.23 -2.94
N TYR A 435 -9.67 -36.26 -2.90
CA TYR A 435 -8.93 -36.83 -1.79
C TYR A 435 -8.16 -35.73 -1.07
N PHE A 436 -8.28 -35.71 0.25
CA PHE A 436 -7.28 -35.08 1.11
C PHE A 436 -6.33 -36.16 1.59
N LEU A 437 -5.03 -35.91 1.44
CA LEU A 437 -3.96 -36.84 1.75
C LEU A 437 -3.11 -36.26 2.87
N LEU A 438 -2.89 -37.02 3.95
CA LEU A 438 -1.86 -36.70 4.93
C LEU A 438 -0.51 -37.13 4.36
N ILE A 439 0.32 -36.16 3.98
CA ILE A 439 1.67 -36.37 3.49
C ILE A 439 2.66 -36.21 4.64
N ASP A 440 3.48 -37.22 4.87
CA ASP A 440 4.57 -37.17 5.84
C ASP A 440 5.75 -38.06 5.38
N PRO A 441 6.78 -37.47 4.75
CA PRO A 441 7.95 -38.22 4.28
C PRO A 441 8.93 -38.60 5.40
N ALA A 442 8.76 -38.07 6.62
CA ALA A 442 9.70 -38.25 7.74
C ALA A 442 9.39 -39.49 8.60
N LEU A 443 8.20 -40.07 8.47
CA LEU A 443 7.71 -41.22 9.22
C LEU A 443 7.71 -42.52 8.42
#